data_AF-A0A505BYB0-F1
#
_entry.id   AF-A0A505BYB0-F1
#
_cell.length_a   1.000
_cell.length_b   1.000
_cell.length_c   1.000
_cell.angle_alpha   90.00
_cell.angle_beta   90.00
_cell.angle_gamma   90.00
#
_symmetry.space_group_name_H-M   'P 1'
#
loop_
_entity.id
_entity.type
_entity.pdbx_description
1 polymer ?
#
loop_
_entity_poly.entity_id
_entity_poly.type
_entity_poly.pdbx_seq_one_letter_code
_entity_poly.pdbx_strand_id
1 'polypeptide(L)'
;MTTQYGFFIDSSRCTGCKTCELACKDYKDLTPDVSFRRIYEYAGGDWQEDNGVWHQNVFAYYLSISCNHCEDPACTKVCPSGAMHKRDDGFVVVNEEVCIGCRYCHMACPY
;
A
#
# COMPACT_ATOMS: atom_id res chain seq x y z
N MET A 1 -22.05 -0.47 -18.00
CA MET A 1 -20.83 0.08 -17.37
C MET A 1 -20.96 -0.11 -15.89
N THR A 2 -20.05 -0.89 -15.30
CA THR A 2 -20.06 -1.23 -13.87
C THR A 2 -19.43 -0.08 -13.07
N THR A 3 -19.88 0.15 -11.83
CA THR A 3 -19.34 1.22 -10.98
C THR A 3 -17.89 0.91 -10.60
N GLN A 4 -16.97 1.85 -10.87
CA GLN A 4 -15.58 1.76 -10.39
C GLN A 4 -15.49 2.27 -8.96
N TYR A 5 -14.99 1.42 -8.05
CA TYR A 5 -14.81 1.78 -6.64
C TYR A 5 -13.44 2.42 -6.38
N GLY A 6 -13.40 3.32 -5.40
CA GLY A 6 -12.17 3.94 -4.90
C GLY A 6 -12.10 3.85 -3.38
N PHE A 7 -10.88 3.81 -2.85
CA PHE A 7 -10.63 3.84 -1.41
C PHE A 7 -9.92 5.14 -1.04
N PHE A 8 -10.54 5.94 -0.18
CA PHE A 8 -10.00 7.22 0.27
C PHE A 8 -9.55 7.14 1.73
N ILE A 9 -8.37 7.66 2.01
CA ILE A 9 -7.81 7.80 3.35
C ILE A 9 -7.34 9.24 3.52
N ASP A 10 -7.78 9.88 4.60
CA ASP A 10 -7.20 11.13 5.05
C ASP A 10 -5.99 10.84 5.96
N SER A 11 -4.78 10.96 5.40
CA SER A 11 -3.53 10.70 6.12
C SER A 11 -3.25 11.70 7.23
N SER A 12 -3.82 12.91 7.18
CA SER A 12 -3.63 13.93 8.22
C SER A 12 -4.26 13.52 9.56
N ARG A 13 -5.21 12.59 9.52
CA ARG A 13 -5.90 12.03 10.69
C ARG A 13 -5.34 10.67 11.13
N CYS A 14 -4.33 10.15 10.44
CA CYS A 14 -3.73 8.86 10.77
C CYS A 14 -2.84 9.00 12.02
N THR A 15 -3.21 8.32 13.10
CA THR A 15 -2.48 8.33 14.38
C THR A 15 -1.50 7.16 14.53
N GLY A 16 -1.38 6.31 13.52
CA GLY A 16 -0.49 5.14 13.60
C GLY A 16 -1.04 3.97 14.44
N CYS A 17 -2.33 3.94 14.79
CA CYS A 17 -2.91 2.95 15.72
C CYS A 17 -2.91 1.48 15.25
N LYS A 18 -2.60 1.22 13.97
CA LYS A 18 -2.56 -0.13 13.34
C LYS A 18 -3.87 -0.93 13.37
N THR A 19 -4.99 -0.33 13.79
CA THR A 19 -6.29 -1.04 13.82
C THR A 19 -6.75 -1.47 12.42
N CYS A 20 -6.50 -0.66 11.38
CA CYS A 20 -6.85 -1.03 10.01
C CYS A 20 -6.00 -2.18 9.44
N GLU A 21 -4.77 -2.37 9.92
CA GLU A 21 -3.94 -3.51 9.59
C GLU A 21 -4.50 -4.78 10.27
N LEU A 22 -4.80 -4.71 11.58
CA LEU A 22 -5.39 -5.82 12.33
C LEU A 22 -6.75 -6.25 11.76
N ALA A 23 -7.65 -5.29 11.49
CA ALA A 23 -8.96 -5.58 10.91
C ALA A 23 -8.84 -6.25 9.53
N CYS A 24 -7.86 -5.85 8.71
CA CYS A 24 -7.63 -6.48 7.43
C CYS A 24 -7.08 -7.91 7.57
N LYS A 25 -6.21 -8.16 8.55
CA LYS A 25 -5.68 -9.50 8.84
C LYS A 25 -6.77 -10.44 9.31
N ASP A 26 -7.58 -9.99 10.27
CA ASP A 26 -8.71 -10.74 10.82
C ASP A 26 -9.72 -11.08 9.72
N TYR A 27 -10.16 -10.10 8.93
CA TYR A 27 -11.11 -10.32 7.84
C TYR A 27 -10.59 -11.24 6.72
N LYS A 28 -9.26 -11.37 6.57
CA LYS A 28 -8.62 -12.18 5.52
C LYS A 28 -7.98 -13.46 6.07
N ASP A 29 -8.19 -13.79 7.34
CA ASP A 29 -7.59 -14.94 8.01
C ASP A 29 -6.07 -15.04 7.78
N LEU A 30 -5.38 -13.89 7.82
CA LEU A 30 -3.94 -13.83 7.55
C LEU A 30 -3.12 -14.29 8.75
N THR A 31 -2.00 -14.92 8.45
CA THR A 31 -0.99 -15.25 9.46
C THR A 31 -0.32 -13.98 10.00
N PRO A 32 0.31 -14.02 11.19
CA PRO A 32 0.92 -12.84 11.81
C PRO A 32 1.97 -12.15 10.93
N ASP A 33 2.68 -12.91 10.08
CA ASP A 33 3.75 -12.46 9.18
C ASP A 33 3.24 -11.77 7.90
N VAL A 34 1.97 -11.96 7.51
CA VAL A 34 1.40 -11.39 6.28
C VAL A 34 0.47 -10.22 6.60
N SER A 35 0.68 -9.09 5.91
CA SER A 35 -0.13 -7.88 6.07
C SER A 35 -0.46 -7.27 4.71
N PHE A 36 -1.72 -7.32 4.28
CA PHE A 36 -2.16 -6.70 3.02
C PHE A 36 -2.26 -5.17 3.11
N ARG A 37 -2.58 -4.65 4.30
CA ARG A 37 -2.50 -3.23 4.64
C ARG A 37 -1.44 -3.06 5.71
N ARG A 38 -0.60 -2.04 5.57
CA ARG A 38 0.52 -1.75 6.46
C ARG A 38 0.45 -0.29 6.90
N ILE A 39 0.81 -0.03 8.16
CA ILE A 39 1.01 1.33 8.65
C ILE A 39 2.50 1.59 8.79
N TYR A 40 3.00 2.52 7.98
CA TYR A 40 4.38 2.99 8.04
C TYR A 40 4.47 4.23 8.90
N GLU A 41 5.48 4.26 9.75
CA GLU A 41 5.95 5.46 10.42
C GLU A 41 7.11 6.02 9.62
N TYR A 42 7.02 7.29 9.25
CA TYR A 42 8.11 8.00 8.59
C TYR A 42 8.49 9.19 9.45
N ALA A 43 9.74 9.19 9.90
CA ALA A 43 10.31 10.25 10.71
C ALA A 43 11.63 10.70 10.08
N GLY A 44 11.95 11.97 10.28
CA GLY A 44 13.15 12.57 9.72
C GLY A 44 13.39 13.96 10.25
N GLY A 45 14.28 14.67 9.57
CA GLY A 45 14.78 15.98 9.96
C GLY A 45 16.19 15.92 10.53
N ASP A 46 16.77 17.11 10.65
CA ASP A 46 18.14 17.39 11.01
C ASP A 46 18.23 18.69 11.82
N TRP A 47 19.46 18.97 12.26
CA TRP A 47 19.82 20.25 12.85
C TRP A 47 20.32 21.17 11.74
N GLN A 48 19.79 22.38 11.69
CA GLN A 48 20.16 23.41 10.73
C GLN A 48 20.68 24.64 11.47
N GLU A 49 21.88 25.09 11.10
CA GLU A 49 22.45 26.32 11.62
C GLU A 49 22.02 27.49 10.74
N ASP A 50 21.44 28.53 11.34
CA ASP A 50 21.17 29.80 10.70
C ASP A 50 21.75 30.93 11.57
N ASN A 51 22.75 31.63 11.05
CA ASN A 51 23.43 32.76 11.72
C ASN A 51 23.91 32.46 13.15
N GLY A 52 24.48 31.27 13.40
CA GLY A 52 24.96 30.84 14.71
C GLY A 52 23.87 30.41 15.69
N VAL A 53 22.60 30.37 15.24
CA VAL A 53 21.47 29.80 15.98
C VAL A 53 21.11 28.45 15.37
N TRP A 54 20.98 27.43 16.21
CA TRP A 54 20.60 26.09 15.78
C TRP A 54 19.08 25.91 15.85
N HIS A 55 18.49 25.51 14.72
CA HIS A 55 17.09 25.13 14.58
C HIS A 55 16.98 23.65 14.19
N GLN A 56 15.83 23.05 14.47
CA GLN A 56 15.53 21.68 14.07
C GLN A 56 14.28 21.68 13.18
N ASN A 57 14.21 20.75 12.24
CA ASN A 57 13.05 20.53 11.36
C ASN A 57 12.48 19.10 11.49
N VAL A 58 12.64 18.49 12.67
CA VAL A 58 12.20 17.12 12.92
C VAL A 58 10.71 16.95 12.66
N PHE A 59 10.36 15.84 12.02
CA PHE A 59 8.99 15.50 11.72
C PHE A 59 8.77 14.00 11.88
N ALA A 60 7.51 13.64 12.13
CA ALA A 60 7.05 12.26 12.08
C ALA A 60 5.59 12.25 11.58
N TYR A 61 5.26 11.28 10.73
CA TYR A 61 3.89 11.03 10.29
C TYR A 61 3.67 9.55 9.99
N TYR A 62 2.40 9.17 9.90
CA TYR A 62 2.00 7.81 9.59
C TYR A 62 1.33 7.74 8.23
N LEU A 63 1.56 6.64 7.50
CA LEU A 63 0.94 6.38 6.21
C LEU A 63 0.37 4.97 6.17
N SER A 64 -0.90 4.85 5.80
CA SER A 64 -1.52 3.57 5.50
C SER A 64 -1.28 3.21 4.04
N ILE A 65 -0.57 2.11 3.79
CA ILE A 65 -0.24 1.62 2.46
C ILE A 65 -0.90 0.25 2.24
N SER A 66 -1.49 0.06 1.07
CA SER A 66 -2.05 -1.20 0.57
C SER A 66 -1.96 -1.24 -0.96
N CYS A 67 -2.48 -2.29 -1.60
CA CYS A 67 -2.76 -2.23 -3.03
C CYS A 67 -3.64 -1.01 -3.34
N ASN A 68 -3.26 -0.22 -4.34
CA ASN A 68 -3.98 0.98 -4.76
C ASN A 68 -5.06 0.70 -5.82
N HIS A 69 -5.17 -0.55 -6.30
CA HIS A 69 -6.04 -0.93 -7.42
C HIS A 69 -5.93 0.05 -8.59
N CYS A 70 -4.68 0.26 -9.03
CA CYS A 70 -4.31 1.29 -10.00
C CYS A 70 -5.20 1.26 -11.26
N GLU A 71 -5.46 2.44 -11.82
CA GLU A 71 -6.19 2.57 -13.08
C GLU A 71 -5.49 1.81 -14.21
N ASP A 72 -4.16 1.99 -14.29
CA ASP A 72 -3.26 1.33 -15.23
C ASP A 72 -2.22 0.47 -14.46
N PRO A 73 -2.58 -0.77 -14.06
CA PRO A 73 -1.78 -1.56 -13.13
C PRO A 73 -0.56 -2.22 -13.79
N ALA A 74 0.64 -1.81 -13.40
CA ALA A 74 1.89 -2.42 -13.86
C ALA A 74 1.96 -3.93 -13.59
N CYS A 75 1.40 -4.38 -12.47
CA CYS A 75 1.41 -5.78 -12.05
C CYS A 75 0.63 -6.72 -12.98
N THR A 76 -0.42 -6.24 -13.68
CA THR A 76 -1.18 -7.07 -14.64
C THR A 76 -0.42 -7.21 -15.96
N LYS A 77 0.25 -6.14 -16.41
CA LYS A 77 1.01 -6.10 -17.68
C LYS A 77 2.18 -7.10 -17.70
N VAL A 78 2.76 -7.39 -16.55
CA VAL A 78 3.93 -8.28 -16.42
C VAL A 78 3.57 -9.71 -16.03
N CYS A 79 2.30 -10.03 -15.80
CA CYS A 79 1.90 -11.35 -15.33
C CYS A 79 1.83 -12.34 -16.50
N PRO A 80 2.74 -13.33 -16.60
CA PRO A 80 2.80 -14.21 -17.77
C PRO A 80 1.67 -15.25 -17.81
N SER A 81 1.08 -15.60 -16.66
CA SER A 81 -0.02 -16.57 -16.60
C SER A 81 -1.40 -15.94 -16.74
N GLY A 82 -1.51 -14.61 -16.77
CA GLY A 82 -2.79 -13.90 -16.75
C GLY A 82 -3.53 -13.94 -15.39
N ALA A 83 -2.90 -14.45 -14.33
CA ALA A 83 -3.51 -14.50 -12.99
C ALA A 83 -3.86 -13.10 -12.44
N MET A 84 -2.98 -12.12 -12.63
CA MET A 84 -3.25 -10.73 -12.25
C MET A 84 -4.12 -10.04 -13.32
N HIS A 85 -5.26 -9.50 -12.91
CA HIS A 85 -6.18 -8.82 -13.82
C HIS A 85 -6.93 -7.68 -13.11
N LYS A 86 -7.43 -6.72 -13.88
CA LYS A 86 -8.34 -5.67 -13.42
C LYS A 86 -9.76 -6.07 -13.80
N ARG A 87 -10.67 -6.08 -12.83
CA ARG A 87 -12.09 -6.32 -13.05
C ARG A 87 -12.79 -5.03 -13.50
N ASP A 88 -14.01 -5.18 -14.03
CA ASP A 88 -14.82 -4.03 -14.49
C ASP A 88 -15.24 -3.06 -13.39
N ASP A 89 -15.18 -3.47 -12.12
CA ASP A 89 -15.47 -2.64 -10.95
C ASP A 89 -14.23 -1.90 -10.38
N GLY A 90 -13.11 -1.97 -11.11
CA GLY A 90 -11.87 -1.26 -10.81
C GLY A 90 -10.87 -2.06 -9.95
N PHE A 91 -11.30 -3.17 -9.34
CA PHE A 91 -10.40 -3.94 -8.48
C PHE A 91 -9.35 -4.71 -9.30
N VAL A 92 -8.08 -4.43 -9.01
CA VAL A 92 -6.93 -5.25 -9.43
C VAL A 92 -6.78 -6.43 -8.48
N VAL A 93 -6.95 -7.66 -8.97
CA VAL A 93 -7.00 -8.89 -8.17
C VAL A 93 -6.14 -10.00 -8.78
N VAL A 94 -5.85 -11.02 -7.98
CA VAL A 94 -5.13 -12.22 -8.39
C VAL A 94 -6.09 -13.41 -8.44
N ASN A 95 -6.02 -14.20 -9.51
CA ASN A 95 -6.58 -15.56 -9.52
C ASN A 95 -5.50 -16.53 -9.02
N GLU A 96 -5.68 -17.04 -7.82
CA GLU A 96 -4.70 -17.91 -7.15
C GLU A 96 -4.56 -19.28 -7.82
N GLU A 97 -5.62 -19.81 -8.43
CA GLU A 97 -5.60 -21.11 -9.12
C GLU A 97 -4.72 -21.11 -10.38
N VAL A 98 -4.54 -19.92 -10.99
CA VAL A 98 -3.74 -19.71 -12.21
C VAL A 98 -2.37 -19.13 -11.88
N CYS A 99 -2.14 -18.69 -10.64
CA CYS A 99 -0.89 -18.07 -10.24
C CYS A 99 0.24 -19.10 -10.18
N ILE A 100 1.31 -18.87 -10.93
CA ILE A 100 2.49 -19.75 -10.97
C ILE A 100 3.61 -19.32 -10.02
N GLY A 101 3.39 -18.32 -9.15
CA GLY A 101 4.37 -17.91 -8.14
C GLY A 101 5.64 -17.23 -8.67
N CYS A 102 5.65 -16.73 -9.92
CA CYS A 102 6.84 -16.09 -10.52
C CYS A 102 7.26 -14.74 -9.90
N ARG A 103 6.38 -14.11 -9.11
CA ARG A 103 6.58 -12.82 -8.41
C ARG A 103 6.85 -11.59 -9.29
N TYR A 104 6.67 -11.67 -10.61
CA TYR A 104 6.87 -10.52 -11.51
C TYR A 104 5.95 -9.36 -11.16
N CYS A 105 4.70 -9.65 -10.80
CA CYS A 105 3.73 -8.65 -10.34
C CYS A 105 4.21 -7.88 -9.09
N HIS A 106 4.90 -8.54 -8.16
CA HIS A 106 5.48 -7.91 -6.98
C HIS A 106 6.64 -6.99 -7.36
N MET A 107 7.56 -7.47 -8.22
CA MET A 107 8.73 -6.67 -8.64
C MET A 107 8.35 -5.43 -9.46
N ALA A 108 7.27 -5.50 -10.23
CA ALA A 108 6.80 -4.37 -11.04
C ALA A 108 5.93 -3.37 -10.26
N CYS A 109 5.44 -3.73 -9.07
CA CYS A 109 4.61 -2.83 -8.27
C CYS A 109 5.47 -1.71 -7.68
N PRO A 110 5.10 -0.42 -7.85
CA PRO A 110 5.87 0.69 -7.27
C PRO A 110 5.57 0.92 -5.77
N TYR A 111 4.75 0.08 -5.15
CA TYR A 111 4.27 0.17 -3.75
C TYR A 111 4.54 -1.13 -2.97
#